data_AF-A0A2S9VE14-F1
#
_entry.id   AF-A0A2S9VE14-F1
#
_cell.length_a   1.000
_cell.length_b   1.000
_cell.length_c   1.000
_cell.angle_alpha   90.00
_cell.angle_beta   90.00
_cell.angle_gamma   90.00
#
_symmetry.space_group_name_H-M   'P 1'
#
loop_
_entity.id
_entity.type
_entity.pdbx_description
1 polymer ?
#
loop_
_entity_poly.entity_id
_entity_poly.type
_entity_poly.pdbx_seq_one_letter_code
_entity_poly.pdbx_strand_id
1 'polypeptide(L)'
;MKKYLLAGLFTLFASQSNAAFIEGVTGADMAGMTVTAEFSDGSTDTLMWNAMGTDMGGALSPEWGVMLSGDSFGEYDPGTNTFYGLWVVANNSNFDIVELTLNGVNAGVVFDTEFGDASANGSGPGREMVGSSPMLVATYTQNYLDELFSIMTLMSLDGRVVGAGMRSAFMTDTDMIEPDMPVPAPAGLALVALGLLLSARKRQA
;
A
#
# COMPACT_ATOMS: atom_id res chain seq x y z
N MET A 1 19.78 46.27 -9.12
CA MET A 1 20.07 45.12 -8.22
C MET A 1 18.84 44.56 -7.49
N LYS A 2 17.77 45.33 -7.23
CA LYS A 2 16.57 44.83 -6.51
C LYS A 2 15.67 43.85 -7.29
N LYS A 3 15.67 43.89 -8.63
CA LYS A 3 14.75 43.08 -9.47
C LYS A 3 15.15 41.60 -9.63
N TYR A 4 16.44 41.28 -9.45
CA TYR A 4 16.95 39.90 -9.61
C TYR A 4 16.90 39.08 -8.32
N LEU A 5 16.79 39.73 -7.14
CA LEU A 5 16.57 39.04 -5.87
C LEU A 5 15.14 38.49 -5.77
N LEU A 6 14.17 39.19 -6.36
CA LEU A 6 12.76 38.80 -6.32
C LEU A 6 12.48 37.56 -7.18
N ALA A 7 13.16 37.43 -8.33
CA ALA A 7 13.03 36.26 -9.21
C ALA A 7 13.59 34.97 -8.59
N GLY A 8 14.64 35.05 -7.76
CA GLY A 8 15.17 33.92 -7.01
C GLY A 8 14.32 33.51 -5.80
N LEU A 9 13.45 34.41 -5.31
CA LEU A 9 12.55 34.12 -4.20
C LEU A 9 11.29 33.36 -4.67
N PHE A 10 10.87 33.55 -5.93
CA PHE A 10 9.71 32.85 -6.50
C PHE A 10 10.01 31.40 -6.93
N THR A 11 11.25 31.04 -7.23
CA THR A 11 11.63 29.67 -7.62
C THR A 11 11.88 28.74 -6.44
N LEU A 12 11.88 29.25 -5.20
CA LEU A 12 12.02 28.45 -3.97
C LEU A 12 10.77 27.64 -3.60
N PHE A 13 9.64 27.86 -4.29
CA PHE A 13 8.34 27.26 -3.95
C PHE A 13 7.83 26.23 -4.96
N ALA A 14 8.62 25.82 -5.96
CA ALA A 14 8.14 25.01 -7.08
C ALA A 14 8.81 23.63 -7.20
N SER A 15 8.98 22.91 -6.10
CA SER A 15 9.27 21.48 -6.17
C SER A 15 8.54 20.72 -5.07
N GLN A 16 7.32 20.28 -5.38
CA GLN A 16 6.78 19.07 -4.75
C GLN A 16 7.42 17.90 -5.51
N SER A 17 8.28 17.15 -4.83
CA SER A 17 8.72 15.85 -5.34
C SER A 17 7.72 14.83 -4.82
N ASN A 18 6.89 14.30 -5.70
CA ASN A 18 6.00 13.20 -5.35
C ASN A 18 6.82 11.92 -5.25
N ALA A 19 6.48 11.06 -4.29
CA ALA A 19 6.99 9.70 -4.27
C ALA A 19 6.50 9.00 -5.56
N ALA A 20 7.33 8.15 -6.14
CA ALA A 20 6.91 7.37 -7.28
C ALA A 20 6.27 6.07 -6.75
N PHE A 21 5.00 5.89 -7.04
CA PHE A 21 4.25 4.69 -6.72
C PHE A 21 3.98 3.91 -8.00
N ILE A 22 3.94 2.59 -7.85
CA ILE A 22 3.46 1.68 -8.89
C ILE A 22 1.99 1.41 -8.54
N GLU A 23 1.09 1.94 -9.38
CA GLU A 23 -0.34 1.65 -9.37
C GLU A 23 -0.62 0.30 -10.07
N GLY A 24 -1.79 -0.27 -9.83
CA GLY A 24 -2.22 -1.51 -10.47
C GLY A 24 -1.49 -2.74 -9.93
N VAL A 25 -1.20 -2.74 -8.64
CA VAL A 25 -0.43 -3.80 -7.97
C VAL A 25 -1.21 -5.10 -8.01
N THR A 26 -0.63 -6.12 -8.62
CA THR A 26 -1.27 -7.44 -8.69
C THR A 26 -0.92 -8.30 -7.49
N GLY A 27 -1.65 -9.40 -7.32
CA GLY A 27 -1.31 -10.41 -6.32
C GLY A 27 0.12 -10.94 -6.48
N ALA A 28 0.69 -10.97 -7.69
CA ALA A 28 2.06 -11.45 -7.87
C ALA A 28 3.11 -10.45 -7.37
N ASP A 29 2.85 -9.15 -7.47
CA ASP A 29 3.78 -8.08 -7.13
C ASP A 29 4.03 -7.97 -5.61
N MET A 30 3.07 -8.42 -4.80
CA MET A 30 3.13 -8.38 -3.34
C MET A 30 4.05 -9.46 -2.72
N ALA A 31 4.84 -10.16 -3.54
CA ALA A 31 5.75 -11.19 -3.07
C ALA A 31 6.73 -10.65 -2.01
N GLY A 32 6.83 -11.36 -0.88
CA GLY A 32 7.65 -10.95 0.26
C GLY A 32 6.89 -10.25 1.38
N MET A 33 5.62 -9.88 1.17
CA MET A 33 4.70 -9.47 2.25
C MET A 33 4.52 -10.63 3.23
N THR A 34 4.28 -10.33 4.51
CA THR A 34 3.91 -11.37 5.50
C THR A 34 2.46 -11.23 5.90
N VAL A 35 1.77 -12.35 6.07
CA VAL A 35 0.39 -12.43 6.54
C VAL A 35 0.36 -13.25 7.82
N THR A 36 -0.18 -12.70 8.89
CA THR A 36 -0.31 -13.36 10.19
C THR A 36 -1.78 -13.57 10.52
N ALA A 37 -2.17 -14.80 10.83
CA ALA A 37 -3.49 -15.12 11.37
C ALA A 37 -3.38 -15.38 12.88
N GLU A 38 -4.30 -14.80 13.65
CA GLU A 38 -4.58 -15.21 15.03
C GLU A 38 -5.87 -16.04 15.05
N PHE A 39 -5.81 -17.18 15.74
CA PHE A 39 -6.91 -18.13 15.84
C PHE A 39 -7.62 -18.02 17.19
N SER A 40 -8.88 -18.45 17.24
CA SER A 40 -9.72 -18.40 18.44
C SER A 40 -9.19 -19.23 19.63
N ASP A 41 -8.23 -20.14 19.41
CA ASP A 41 -7.54 -20.89 20.47
C ASP A 41 -6.33 -20.14 21.04
N GLY A 42 -6.04 -18.93 20.54
CA GLY A 42 -4.90 -18.10 20.91
C GLY A 42 -3.60 -18.44 20.20
N SER A 43 -3.62 -19.40 19.25
CA SER A 43 -2.46 -19.67 18.40
C SER A 43 -2.33 -18.62 17.31
N THR A 44 -1.10 -18.48 16.80
CA THR A 44 -0.79 -17.59 15.69
C THR A 44 0.04 -18.32 14.65
N ASP A 45 -0.15 -17.98 13.39
CA ASP A 45 0.65 -18.49 12.27
C ASP A 45 0.95 -17.37 11.29
N THR A 46 2.19 -17.33 10.80
CA THR A 46 2.67 -16.30 9.86
C THR A 46 3.17 -16.97 8.59
N LEU A 47 2.59 -16.55 7.47
CA LEU A 47 2.94 -17.02 6.14
C LEU A 47 3.55 -15.89 5.31
N MET A 48 4.46 -16.24 4.42
CA MET A 48 4.98 -15.30 3.43
C MET A 48 4.12 -15.34 2.18
N TRP A 49 3.84 -14.15 1.63
CA TRP A 49 3.17 -13.98 0.36
C TRP A 49 4.12 -14.33 -0.79
N ASN A 50 3.65 -15.16 -1.71
CA ASN A 50 4.41 -15.62 -2.87
C ASN A 50 3.61 -15.39 -4.15
N ALA A 51 4.31 -15.05 -5.22
CA ALA A 51 3.74 -15.08 -6.56
C ALA A 51 3.39 -16.53 -6.96
N MET A 52 2.20 -16.71 -7.52
CA MET A 52 1.64 -18.01 -7.94
C MET A 52 1.27 -18.04 -9.42
N GLY A 53 1.37 -16.90 -10.10
CA GLY A 53 1.10 -16.73 -11.52
C GLY A 53 1.66 -15.38 -12.00
N THR A 54 1.20 -14.92 -13.16
CA THR A 54 1.55 -13.60 -13.68
C THR A 54 0.98 -12.47 -12.83
N ASP A 55 -0.29 -12.61 -12.44
CA ASP A 55 -1.04 -11.56 -11.73
C ASP A 55 -1.65 -12.09 -10.42
N MET A 56 -1.26 -13.30 -10.01
CA MET A 56 -1.81 -13.99 -8.85
C MET A 56 -0.74 -14.25 -7.81
N GLY A 57 -1.08 -14.04 -6.54
CA GLY A 57 -0.24 -14.44 -5.42
C GLY A 57 -1.04 -14.69 -4.17
N GLY A 58 -0.35 -15.16 -3.14
CA GLY A 58 -0.97 -15.48 -1.87
C GLY A 58 -0.02 -15.99 -0.82
N ALA A 59 -0.52 -16.07 0.40
CA ALA A 59 0.12 -16.70 1.54
C ALA A 59 -0.75 -17.90 1.95
N LEU A 60 -0.30 -19.13 1.64
CA LEU A 60 -1.12 -20.35 1.75
C LEU A 60 -0.43 -21.41 2.61
N SER A 61 -1.21 -22.05 3.48
CA SER A 61 -0.90 -23.30 4.16
C SER A 61 -2.03 -24.31 3.93
N PRO A 62 -1.88 -25.58 4.34
CA PRO A 62 -2.99 -26.53 4.30
C PRO A 62 -4.20 -26.10 5.15
N GLU A 63 -3.96 -25.36 6.23
CA GLU A 63 -4.97 -25.00 7.23
C GLU A 63 -5.68 -23.69 6.93
N TRP A 64 -5.01 -22.73 6.29
CA TRP A 64 -5.61 -21.46 5.94
C TRP A 64 -4.79 -20.75 4.86
N GLY A 65 -5.33 -19.66 4.32
CA GLY A 65 -4.54 -18.77 3.49
C GLY A 65 -5.32 -17.62 2.92
N VAL A 66 -4.57 -16.71 2.29
CA VAL A 66 -5.08 -15.53 1.61
C VAL A 66 -4.52 -15.52 0.19
N MET A 67 -5.36 -15.19 -0.78
CA MET A 67 -4.94 -15.04 -2.18
C MET A 67 -5.60 -13.84 -2.83
N LEU A 68 -4.90 -13.26 -3.80
CA LEU A 68 -5.38 -12.21 -4.69
C LEU A 68 -5.06 -12.60 -6.13
N SER A 69 -5.98 -12.36 -7.04
CA SER A 69 -5.76 -12.49 -8.48
C SER A 69 -6.14 -11.19 -9.19
N GLY A 70 -5.23 -10.69 -10.01
CA GLY A 70 -5.36 -9.41 -10.69
C GLY A 70 -4.99 -8.23 -9.80
N ASP A 71 -5.31 -7.04 -10.30
CA ASP A 71 -5.08 -5.73 -9.68
C ASP A 71 -5.89 -5.53 -8.40
N SER A 72 -5.23 -5.11 -7.31
CA SER A 72 -5.83 -4.82 -5.99
C SER A 72 -6.95 -3.79 -6.02
N PHE A 73 -6.93 -2.83 -6.94
CA PHE A 73 -7.96 -1.79 -7.06
C PHE A 73 -9.35 -2.41 -7.35
N GLY A 74 -9.34 -3.55 -8.03
CA GLY A 74 -10.49 -4.33 -8.40
C GLY A 74 -11.05 -4.00 -9.78
N GLU A 75 -11.29 -5.04 -10.56
CA GLU A 75 -11.89 -4.95 -11.90
C GLU A 75 -13.01 -5.97 -12.05
N TYR A 76 -14.04 -5.64 -12.83
CA TYR A 76 -15.06 -6.60 -13.25
C TYR A 76 -14.99 -6.82 -14.75
N ASP A 77 -14.69 -8.06 -15.16
CA ASP A 77 -14.73 -8.46 -16.56
C ASP A 77 -16.13 -9.02 -16.90
N PRO A 78 -16.95 -8.30 -17.70
CA PRO A 78 -18.27 -8.75 -18.10
C PRO A 78 -18.24 -9.92 -19.09
N GLY A 79 -17.12 -10.13 -19.80
CA GLY A 79 -16.96 -11.20 -20.79
C GLY A 79 -16.80 -12.57 -20.14
N THR A 80 -16.14 -12.62 -18.98
CA THR A 80 -15.97 -13.84 -18.17
C THR A 80 -16.84 -13.86 -16.90
N ASN A 81 -17.58 -12.78 -16.64
CA ASN A 81 -18.38 -12.58 -15.42
C ASN A 81 -17.56 -12.81 -14.14
N THR A 82 -16.33 -12.28 -14.12
CA THR A 82 -15.35 -12.50 -13.04
C THR A 82 -14.94 -11.18 -12.42
N PHE A 83 -14.86 -11.15 -11.08
CA PHE A 83 -14.25 -10.05 -10.33
C PHE A 83 -12.76 -10.38 -10.09
N TYR A 84 -11.89 -9.48 -10.53
CA TYR A 84 -10.47 -9.44 -10.20
C TYR A 84 -10.22 -8.46 -9.04
N GLY A 85 -9.09 -8.59 -8.35
CA GLY A 85 -8.77 -7.76 -7.19
C GLY A 85 -9.52 -8.13 -5.91
N LEU A 86 -10.18 -9.29 -5.90
CA LEU A 86 -10.84 -9.80 -4.70
C LEU A 86 -9.85 -10.61 -3.86
N TRP A 87 -9.59 -10.13 -2.64
CA TRP A 87 -8.83 -10.87 -1.65
C TRP A 87 -9.71 -11.97 -1.07
N VAL A 88 -9.28 -13.23 -1.21
CA VAL A 88 -10.01 -14.39 -0.72
C VAL A 88 -9.24 -15.01 0.43
N VAL A 89 -9.87 -15.07 1.60
CA VAL A 89 -9.36 -15.76 2.78
C VAL A 89 -10.08 -17.09 2.93
N ALA A 90 -9.33 -18.18 3.02
CA ALA A 90 -9.85 -19.51 3.31
C ALA A 90 -9.33 -19.99 4.66
N ASN A 91 -10.23 -20.53 5.48
CA ASN A 91 -9.88 -21.15 6.75
C ASN A 91 -10.37 -22.60 6.75
N ASN A 92 -9.45 -23.54 6.58
CA ASN A 92 -9.70 -24.98 6.65
C ASN A 92 -9.34 -25.57 8.03
N SER A 93 -8.91 -24.73 8.98
CA SER A 93 -8.56 -25.17 10.34
C SER A 93 -9.83 -25.47 11.17
N ASN A 94 -9.62 -25.97 12.39
CA ASN A 94 -10.70 -26.21 13.36
C ASN A 94 -11.05 -24.99 14.21
N PHE A 95 -10.33 -23.88 14.04
CA PHE A 95 -10.47 -22.66 14.84
C PHE A 95 -10.85 -21.49 13.95
N ASP A 96 -11.58 -20.53 14.51
CA ASP A 96 -11.93 -19.31 13.79
C ASP A 96 -10.68 -18.43 13.65
N ILE A 97 -10.49 -17.77 12.51
CA ILE A 97 -9.53 -16.66 12.39
C ILE A 97 -10.20 -15.44 13.00
N VAL A 98 -9.62 -14.89 14.07
CA VAL A 98 -10.16 -13.76 14.83
C VAL A 98 -9.47 -12.45 14.48
N GLU A 99 -8.22 -12.51 14.02
CA GLU A 99 -7.45 -11.38 13.50
C GLU A 99 -6.60 -11.82 12.30
N LEU A 100 -6.46 -10.95 11.30
CA LEU A 100 -5.59 -11.16 10.15
C LEU A 100 -4.76 -9.91 9.89
N THR A 101 -3.45 -9.99 10.07
CA THR A 101 -2.52 -8.88 9.81
C THR A 101 -1.78 -9.08 8.50
N LEU A 102 -1.81 -8.08 7.62
CA LEU A 102 -1.02 -8.00 6.41
C LEU A 102 0.07 -6.95 6.61
N ASN A 103 1.33 -7.35 6.43
CA ASN A 103 2.50 -6.49 6.65
C ASN A 103 3.36 -6.43 5.38
N GLY A 104 3.23 -5.31 4.67
CA GLY A 104 3.86 -5.01 3.38
C GLY A 104 5.26 -4.41 3.46
N VAL A 105 5.79 -4.12 4.65
CA VAL A 105 7.05 -3.37 4.84
C VAL A 105 8.21 -3.97 4.04
N ASN A 106 8.36 -5.29 4.09
CA ASN A 106 9.48 -5.96 3.42
C ASN A 106 9.31 -6.04 1.89
N ALA A 107 8.07 -5.97 1.41
CA ALA A 107 7.75 -5.98 -0.01
C ALA A 107 7.59 -4.56 -0.59
N GLY A 108 7.66 -3.51 0.24
CA GLY A 108 7.37 -2.15 -0.20
C GLY A 108 5.90 -1.94 -0.58
N VAL A 109 4.99 -2.76 -0.07
CA VAL A 109 3.54 -2.65 -0.29
C VAL A 109 2.94 -1.72 0.76
N VAL A 110 2.07 -0.83 0.32
CA VAL A 110 1.25 0.04 1.16
C VAL A 110 -0.23 -0.15 0.83
N PHE A 111 -1.10 0.06 1.82
CA PHE A 111 -2.54 -0.09 1.73
C PHE A 111 -3.21 1.27 1.78
N ASP A 112 -4.15 1.49 0.87
CA ASP A 112 -5.01 2.66 0.87
C ASP A 112 -6.07 2.60 1.95
N THR A 113 -6.28 3.75 2.60
CA THR A 113 -7.27 3.87 3.68
C THR A 113 -8.53 4.61 3.28
N GLU A 114 -8.54 5.26 2.12
CA GLU A 114 -9.67 6.04 1.60
C GLU A 114 -9.83 5.91 0.09
N PHE A 115 -11.03 6.21 -0.41
CA PHE A 115 -11.27 6.41 -1.84
C PHE A 115 -11.13 7.88 -2.23
N GLY A 116 -10.34 8.13 -3.26
CA GLY A 116 -10.05 9.43 -3.88
C GLY A 116 -8.55 9.74 -3.90
N ASP A 117 -8.16 10.66 -4.78
CA ASP A 117 -6.80 11.20 -4.84
C ASP A 117 -6.77 12.61 -4.22
N ALA A 118 -7.03 12.70 -2.92
CA ALA A 118 -7.11 14.00 -2.23
C ALA A 118 -5.72 14.61 -2.00
N SER A 119 -4.72 13.75 -1.79
CA SER A 119 -3.33 14.12 -1.52
C SER A 119 -2.55 14.47 -2.79
N ALA A 120 -2.95 13.98 -3.98
CA ALA A 120 -2.22 14.12 -5.24
C ALA A 120 -0.74 13.69 -5.11
N ASN A 121 -0.50 12.72 -4.23
CA ASN A 121 0.84 12.26 -3.85
C ASN A 121 1.44 11.28 -4.87
N GLY A 122 0.62 10.80 -5.83
CA GLY A 122 1.02 9.90 -6.91
C GLY A 122 0.62 8.43 -6.74
N SER A 123 -0.12 8.03 -5.69
CA SER A 123 -0.77 6.71 -5.56
C SER A 123 -2.00 6.53 -6.44
N GLY A 124 -2.55 7.64 -6.93
CA GLY A 124 -3.80 7.61 -7.69
C GLY A 124 -5.01 7.59 -6.76
N PRO A 125 -6.16 7.07 -7.23
CA PRO A 125 -7.43 7.28 -6.55
C PRO A 125 -7.67 6.36 -5.34
N GLY A 126 -6.89 5.32 -5.10
CA GLY A 126 -7.01 4.47 -3.91
C GLY A 126 -8.38 3.79 -3.70
N ARG A 127 -8.44 2.91 -2.70
CA ARG A 127 -9.70 2.38 -2.16
C ARG A 127 -9.50 1.83 -0.75
N GLU A 128 -10.37 2.25 0.15
CA GLU A 128 -10.52 1.66 1.48
C GLU A 128 -10.88 0.16 1.45
N MET A 129 -10.55 -0.54 2.54
CA MET A 129 -10.97 -1.93 2.75
C MET A 129 -12.49 -2.06 2.86
N VAL A 130 -13.08 -2.89 2.00
CA VAL A 130 -14.50 -3.27 2.01
C VAL A 130 -14.63 -4.80 2.05
N GLY A 131 -15.21 -5.33 3.12
CA GLY A 131 -15.44 -6.77 3.30
C GLY A 131 -16.81 -7.25 2.85
N SER A 132 -16.95 -8.55 2.62
CA SER A 132 -18.25 -9.20 2.39
C SER A 132 -19.20 -9.16 3.60
N SER A 133 -18.65 -8.89 4.80
CA SER A 133 -19.41 -8.66 6.03
C SER A 133 -19.29 -7.18 6.43
N PRO A 134 -20.39 -6.51 6.78
CA PRO A 134 -20.32 -5.14 7.31
C PRO A 134 -19.68 -5.07 8.70
N MET A 135 -19.41 -6.21 9.35
CA MET A 135 -18.74 -6.30 10.64
C MET A 135 -17.22 -6.34 10.52
N LEU A 136 -16.69 -6.58 9.31
CA LEU A 136 -15.25 -6.60 9.06
C LEU A 136 -14.72 -5.17 9.05
N VAL A 137 -13.67 -4.91 9.81
CA VAL A 137 -13.06 -3.59 9.96
C VAL A 137 -11.55 -3.73 9.80
N ALA A 138 -10.95 -2.77 9.09
CA ALA A 138 -9.51 -2.65 8.97
C ALA A 138 -9.01 -1.57 9.92
N THR A 139 -7.88 -1.83 10.56
CA THR A 139 -7.08 -0.82 11.24
C THR A 139 -5.69 -0.78 10.60
N TYR A 140 -5.07 0.38 10.59
CA TYR A 140 -3.85 0.61 9.86
C TYR A 140 -2.77 1.17 10.78
N THR A 141 -1.54 0.71 10.59
CA THR A 141 -0.38 1.18 11.34
C THR A 141 0.81 1.36 10.39
N GLN A 142 1.83 2.09 10.85
CA GLN A 142 3.02 2.39 10.07
C GLN A 142 2.68 3.22 8.81
N ASN A 143 2.28 4.47 9.06
CA ASN A 143 2.04 5.46 8.01
C ASN A 143 3.31 5.65 7.17
N TYR A 144 3.17 5.52 5.86
CA TYR A 144 4.23 5.80 4.90
C TYR A 144 4.12 7.24 4.38
N LEU A 145 2.94 7.58 3.86
CA LEU A 145 2.62 8.90 3.32
C LEU A 145 1.11 9.07 3.31
N ASP A 146 0.60 10.17 3.86
CA ASP A 146 -0.83 10.53 3.84
C ASP A 146 -1.77 9.35 4.18
N GLU A 147 -2.60 8.90 3.24
CA GLU A 147 -3.55 7.78 3.37
C GLU A 147 -2.94 6.38 3.24
N LEU A 148 -1.64 6.26 2.98
CA LEU A 148 -0.94 5.01 2.68
C LEU A 148 -0.21 4.45 3.91
N PHE A 149 -0.49 3.19 4.25
CA PHE A 149 0.05 2.52 5.44
C PHE A 149 0.66 1.16 5.09
N SER A 150 1.78 0.79 5.71
CA SER A 150 2.46 -0.49 5.38
C SER A 150 1.86 -1.71 6.09
N ILE A 151 1.02 -1.52 7.11
CA ILE A 151 0.41 -2.62 7.86
C ILE A 151 -1.10 -2.39 7.96
N MET A 152 -1.86 -3.38 7.51
CA MET A 152 -3.31 -3.48 7.67
C MET A 152 -3.66 -4.68 8.56
N THR A 153 -4.47 -4.46 9.58
CA THR A 153 -5.01 -5.52 10.46
C THR A 153 -6.52 -5.57 10.31
N LEU A 154 -7.04 -6.74 9.91
CA LEU A 154 -8.45 -7.04 9.85
C LEU A 154 -8.92 -7.68 11.14
N MET A 155 -10.00 -7.13 11.68
CA MET A 155 -10.77 -7.68 12.80
C MET A 155 -12.25 -7.68 12.43
N SER A 156 -13.06 -8.41 13.17
CA SER A 156 -14.51 -8.32 13.04
C SER A 156 -15.16 -7.93 14.36
N LEU A 157 -16.17 -7.07 14.31
CA LEU A 157 -16.92 -6.61 15.49
C LEU A 157 -17.71 -7.74 16.18
N ASP A 158 -17.95 -8.85 15.49
CA ASP A 158 -18.52 -10.07 16.06
C ASP A 158 -17.46 -11.06 16.58
N GLY A 159 -16.17 -10.67 16.57
CA GLY A 159 -15.05 -11.44 17.06
C GLY A 159 -14.49 -12.47 16.08
N ARG A 160 -14.91 -12.47 14.81
CA ARG A 160 -14.49 -13.47 13.82
C ARG A 160 -14.31 -12.91 12.41
N VAL A 161 -13.09 -12.94 11.90
CA VAL A 161 -12.76 -12.57 10.51
C VAL A 161 -13.21 -13.67 9.54
N VAL A 162 -12.83 -14.93 9.80
CA VAL A 162 -13.27 -16.10 9.00
C VAL A 162 -13.52 -17.29 9.91
N GLY A 163 -14.72 -17.87 9.84
CA GLY A 163 -15.02 -19.07 10.62
C GLY A 163 -14.28 -20.32 10.16
N ALA A 164 -14.12 -21.29 11.06
CA ALA A 164 -13.59 -22.60 10.76
C ALA A 164 -14.36 -23.27 9.61
N GLY A 165 -13.63 -23.77 8.60
CA GLY A 165 -14.20 -24.36 7.38
C GLY A 165 -14.85 -23.38 6.41
N MET A 166 -14.72 -22.06 6.63
CA MET A 166 -15.39 -21.03 5.83
C MET A 166 -14.39 -20.26 4.96
N ARG A 167 -14.96 -19.46 4.07
CA ARG A 167 -14.24 -18.47 3.27
C ARG A 167 -14.86 -17.10 3.48
N SER A 168 -14.03 -16.08 3.37
CA SER A 168 -14.44 -14.68 3.35
C SER A 168 -13.73 -13.96 2.22
N ALA A 169 -14.26 -12.82 1.81
CA ALA A 169 -13.64 -12.00 0.80
C ALA A 169 -13.71 -10.52 1.16
N PHE A 170 -12.70 -9.78 0.75
CA PHE A 170 -12.65 -8.33 0.88
C PHE A 170 -11.95 -7.73 -0.32
N MET A 171 -12.13 -6.43 -0.51
CA MET A 171 -11.39 -5.62 -1.47
C MET A 171 -10.64 -4.56 -0.69
N THR A 172 -9.43 -4.25 -1.11
CA THR A 172 -8.64 -3.10 -0.64
C THR A 172 -7.66 -2.80 -1.74
N ASP A 173 -7.41 -1.52 -1.98
CA ASP A 173 -6.35 -1.14 -2.89
C ASP A 173 -4.99 -1.17 -2.21
N THR A 174 -3.97 -1.35 -3.02
CA THR A 174 -2.57 -1.36 -2.61
C THR A 174 -1.70 -0.73 -3.67
N ASP A 175 -0.70 0.02 -3.22
CA ASP A 175 0.39 0.50 -4.06
C ASP A 175 1.72 -0.12 -3.66
N MET A 176 2.68 -0.01 -4.57
CA MET A 176 4.05 -0.39 -4.32
C MET A 176 4.96 0.83 -4.37
N ILE A 177 5.79 0.97 -3.35
CA ILE A 177 6.84 2.00 -3.29
C ILE A 177 7.87 1.65 -4.36
N GLU A 178 8.08 2.52 -5.34
CA GLU A 178 9.04 2.24 -6.41
C GLU A 178 10.47 2.18 -5.84
N PRO A 179 11.15 1.02 -5.92
CA PRO A 179 12.42 0.81 -5.21
C PRO A 179 13.60 1.58 -5.81
N ASP A 180 13.51 1.99 -7.09
CA ASP A 180 14.64 2.53 -7.87
C ASP A 180 14.50 4.01 -8.24
N MET A 181 13.44 4.69 -7.83
CA MET A 181 13.26 6.11 -8.12
C MET A 181 13.66 6.97 -6.90
N PRO A 182 14.80 7.69 -6.97
CA PRO A 182 15.15 8.63 -5.90
C PRO A 182 14.09 9.72 -5.88
N VAL A 183 13.41 9.89 -4.73
CA VAL A 183 12.57 11.07 -4.46
C VAL A 183 13.34 12.31 -4.92
N PRO A 184 12.88 13.01 -5.98
CA PRO A 184 13.67 14.11 -6.54
C PRO A 184 13.98 15.12 -5.44
N ALA A 185 15.26 15.30 -5.11
CA ALA A 185 15.62 16.27 -4.09
C ALA A 185 15.03 17.64 -4.47
N PRO A 186 14.36 18.35 -3.55
CA PRO A 186 13.73 19.63 -3.87
C PRO A 186 14.72 20.53 -4.61
N ALA A 187 14.35 21.00 -5.80
CA ALA A 187 15.21 21.82 -6.66
C ALA A 187 15.73 23.08 -5.93
N GLY A 188 15.07 23.47 -4.83
CA GLY A 188 15.52 24.49 -3.89
C GLY A 188 16.93 24.26 -3.33
N LEU A 189 17.36 23.02 -3.04
CA LEU A 189 18.70 22.77 -2.50
C LEU A 189 19.80 22.98 -3.56
N ALA A 190 19.54 22.57 -4.81
CA ALA A 190 20.45 22.81 -5.93
C ALA A 190 20.58 24.31 -6.25
N LEU A 191 19.47 25.06 -6.18
CA LEU A 191 19.44 26.52 -6.39
C LEU A 191 20.11 27.30 -5.24
N VAL A 192 19.96 26.86 -3.98
CA VAL A 192 20.67 27.44 -2.83
C VAL A 192 22.18 27.22 -2.96
N ALA A 193 22.60 26.01 -3.35
CA ALA A 193 24.02 25.72 -3.60
C ALA A 193 24.59 26.58 -4.74
N LEU A 194 23.85 26.75 -5.84
CA LEU A 194 24.25 27.60 -6.96
C LEU A 194 24.28 29.10 -6.57
N GLY A 195 23.33 29.55 -5.75
CA GLY A 195 23.30 30.90 -5.19
C GLY A 195 24.48 31.19 -4.25
N LEU A 196 24.89 30.22 -3.44
CA LEU A 196 26.06 30.31 -2.57
C LEU A 196 27.38 30.37 -3.37
N LEU A 197 27.50 29.57 -4.44
CA LEU A 197 28.67 29.59 -5.34
C LEU A 197 28.81 30.92 -6.09
N LEU A 198 27.69 31.49 -6.56
CA LEU A 198 27.67 32.77 -7.27
C LEU A 198 27.93 33.97 -6.34
N SER A 199 27.54 33.88 -5.07
CA SER A 199 27.81 34.91 -4.06
C SER A 199 29.22 34.82 -3.47
N ALA A 200 29.81 33.62 -3.39
CA ALA A 200 31.21 33.43 -3.03
C ALA A 200 32.18 34.04 -4.07
N ARG A 201 31.88 33.90 -5.37
CA ARG A 201 32.69 34.52 -6.46
C ARG A 201 32.69 36.05 -6.43
N LYS A 202 31.64 36.70 -5.92
CA LYS A 202 31.57 38.17 -5.83
C LYS A 202 32.36 38.77 -4.65
N ARG A 203 32.84 37.96 -3.70
CA ARG A 203 33.69 38.44 -2.59
C ARG A 203 35.19 38.45 -2.90
N GLN A 204 35.61 37.88 -4.03
CA GLN A 204 37.02 37.79 -4.44
C GLN A 204 37.39 38.74 -5.59
N ALA A 205 36.54 39.71 -5.91
CA ALA A 205 36.80 40.77 -6.90
C ALA A 205 36.72 42.15 -6.25
#